data_AF-B9D4R0-F1
#
_entry.id   AF-B9D4R0-F1
#
_cell.length_a   1.000
_cell.length_b   1.000
_cell.length_c   1.000
_cell.angle_alpha   90.00
_cell.angle_beta   90.00
_cell.angle_gamma   90.00
#
_symmetry.space_group_name_H-M   'P 1'
#
loop_
_entity.id
_entity.type
_entity.pdbx_description
1 polymer ?
#
loop_
_entity_poly.entity_id
_entity_poly.type
_entity_poly.pdbx_seq_one_letter_code
_entity_poly.pdbx_strand_id
1 'polypeptide(L)' 'MPQSYGATGVSDADYDKALDSARAQEILKTWDESYDVAKIQGVPAFVVGGKYLLNVQALGSVDAMTEAIKELLVK' A
#
# COMPACT_ATOMS: atom_id res chain seq x y z
N MET A 1 -1.30 20.45 -15.98
CA MET A 1 -2.06 20.50 -14.71
C MET A 1 -1.02 20.63 -13.61
N PRO A 2 -0.97 21.71 -12.83
CA PRO A 2 -0.05 21.80 -11.70
C PRO A 2 -0.49 20.77 -10.64
N GLN A 3 0.41 19.88 -10.23
CA GLN A 3 0.14 18.85 -9.23
C GLN A 3 0.20 19.51 -7.85
N SER A 4 -0.95 19.75 -7.20
CA SER A 4 -0.98 20.51 -5.95
C SER A 4 -0.52 19.68 -4.74
N TYR A 5 0.79 19.64 -4.46
CA TYR A 5 1.36 19.18 -3.18
C TYR A 5 1.16 20.21 -2.04
N GLY A 6 0.18 21.11 -2.16
CA GLY A 6 -0.04 22.24 -1.25
C GLY A 6 -0.28 21.85 0.21
N ALA A 7 -0.68 20.61 0.48
CA ALA A 7 -0.84 20.08 1.84
C ALA A 7 0.51 19.70 2.51
N THR A 8 1.55 19.42 1.72
CA THR A 8 2.88 19.03 2.24
C THR A 8 3.90 20.17 2.18
N GLY A 9 3.61 21.25 1.44
CA GLY A 9 4.53 22.36 1.23
C GLY A 9 5.73 22.04 0.33
N VAL A 10 5.70 20.90 -0.37
CA VAL A 10 6.74 20.47 -1.32
C VAL A 10 6.56 21.21 -2.64
N SER A 11 7.66 21.69 -3.22
CA SER A 11 7.64 22.32 -4.55
C SER A 11 7.56 21.25 -5.66
N ASP A 12 6.98 21.60 -6.80
CA ASP A 12 6.91 20.70 -7.96
C ASP A 12 8.32 20.22 -8.39
N ALA A 13 9.31 21.12 -8.37
CA ALA A 13 10.69 20.80 -8.75
C ALA A 13 11.36 19.80 -7.80
N ASP A 14 11.11 19.93 -6.48
CA ASP A 14 11.65 18.99 -5.49
C ASP A 14 10.96 17.63 -5.59
N TYR A 15 9.65 17.61 -5.89
CA TYR A 15 8.91 16.38 -6.15
C TYR A 15 9.45 15.66 -7.39
N ASP A 16 9.57 16.35 -8.52
CA ASP A 16 10.02 15.76 -9.79
C ASP A 16 11.43 15.16 -9.62
N LYS A 17 12.33 15.88 -8.95
CA LYS A 17 13.67 15.37 -8.62
C LYS A 17 13.62 14.11 -7.74
N ALA A 18 12.70 14.04 -6.78
CA ALA A 18 12.54 12.87 -5.93
C ALA A 18 11.94 11.69 -6.69
N LEU A 19 10.97 11.95 -7.58
CA LEU A 19 10.33 10.97 -8.44
C LEU A 19 11.34 10.31 -9.40
N ASP A 20 12.28 11.09 -9.94
CA ASP A 20 13.32 10.59 -10.84
C ASP A 20 14.43 9.79 -10.13
N SER A 21 14.42 9.73 -8.80
CA SER A 21 15.44 8.98 -8.06
C SER A 21 15.30 7.46 -8.27
N ALA A 22 16.45 6.77 -8.33
CA ALA A 22 16.47 5.30 -8.45
C ALA A 22 15.62 4.63 -7.35
N ARG A 23 15.66 5.17 -6.13
CA ARG A 23 14.89 4.66 -5.00
C ARG A 23 13.37 4.78 -5.23
N ALA A 24 12.89 5.90 -5.76
CA ALA A 24 11.47 6.06 -6.07
C ALA A 24 11.03 5.09 -7.16
N GLN A 25 11.83 4.94 -8.22
CA GLN A 25 11.55 4.00 -9.31
C GLN A 25 11.54 2.54 -8.84
N GLU A 26 12.43 2.15 -7.92
CA GLU A 26 12.41 0.83 -7.27
C GLU A 26 11.10 0.59 -6.50
N ILE A 27 10.64 1.57 -5.71
CA ILE A 27 9.40 1.46 -4.93
C ILE A 27 8.19 1.36 -5.86
N LEU A 28 8.13 2.18 -6.91
CA LEU A 28 7.01 2.14 -7.87
C LEU A 28 6.92 0.76 -8.54
N LYS A 29 8.06 0.17 -8.90
CA LYS A 29 8.10 -1.18 -9.48
C LYS A 29 7.60 -2.25 -8.50
N THR A 30 7.90 -2.15 -7.21
CA THR A 30 7.36 -3.12 -6.23
C THR A 30 5.86 -2.95 -6.02
N TRP A 31 5.31 -1.75 -6.25
CA TRP A 31 3.87 -1.52 -6.17
C TRP A 31 3.10 -2.15 -7.33
N ASP A 32 3.72 -2.36 -8.50
CA ASP A 32 3.08 -3.07 -9.62
C ASP A 32 2.63 -4.49 -9.24
N GLU A 33 3.39 -5.18 -8.39
CA GLU A 33 3.05 -6.51 -7.87
C GLU A 33 1.73 -6.50 -7.06
N SER A 34 1.36 -5.35 -6.50
CA SER A 34 0.11 -5.20 -5.74
C SER A 34 -1.13 -5.28 -6.62
N TYR A 35 -1.00 -5.11 -7.94
CA TYR A 35 -2.13 -5.18 -8.87
C TYR A 35 -2.75 -6.58 -8.93
N ASP A 36 -1.93 -7.62 -8.86
CA ASP A 36 -2.43 -9.00 -8.85
C ASP A 36 -3.18 -9.34 -7.56
N VAL A 37 -2.76 -8.77 -6.42
CA VAL A 37 -3.50 -8.84 -5.16
C VAL A 37 -4.84 -8.10 -5.28
N ALA A 38 -4.84 -6.90 -5.85
CA ALA A 38 -6.04 -6.08 -6.04
C ALA A 38 -7.09 -6.76 -6.93
N LYS A 39 -6.69 -7.59 -7.91
CA LYS A 39 -7.63 -8.35 -8.75
C LYS A 39 -8.45 -9.39 -7.97
N ILE A 40 -7.98 -9.87 -6.82
CA ILE A 40 -8.65 -10.94 -6.07
C ILE A 40 -9.93 -10.45 -5.42
N GLN A 41 -9.88 -9.27 -4.76
CA GLN A 41 -11.01 -8.75 -3.99
C GLN A 41 -11.16 -7.22 -4.04
N GLY A 42 -10.48 -6.55 -4.96
CA GLY A 42 -10.44 -5.09 -5.06
C GLY A 42 -9.51 -4.44 -4.04
N VAL A 43 -9.68 -3.13 -3.86
CA VAL A 43 -8.97 -2.32 -2.87
C VAL A 43 -9.97 -1.72 -1.86
N PRO A 44 -9.64 -1.60 -0.56
CA PRO A 44 -8.34 -1.91 0.06
C PRO A 44 -8.08 -3.42 0.22
N ALA A 45 -6.80 -3.83 0.06
CA ALA A 45 -6.33 -5.20 0.25
C ALA A 45 -5.20 -5.22 1.28
N PHE A 46 -5.37 -6.00 2.36
CA PHE A 46 -4.38 -6.12 3.42
C PHE A 46 -3.70 -7.49 3.34
N VAL A 47 -2.40 -7.49 3.07
CA VAL A 47 -1.58 -8.71 2.97
C VAL A 47 -0.66 -8.80 4.19
N VAL A 48 -0.75 -9.90 4.93
CA VAL A 48 0.10 -10.19 6.10
C VAL A 48 1.23 -11.11 5.70
N GLY A 49 2.47 -10.73 6.05
CA GLY A 49 3.69 -11.51 5.76
C GLY A 49 3.96 -11.74 4.27
N GLY A 50 3.38 -10.93 3.38
CA GLY A 50 3.48 -11.12 1.92
C GLY A 50 2.75 -12.36 1.38
N LYS A 51 1.94 -13.04 2.20
CA LYS A 51 1.36 -14.35 1.86
C LYS A 51 -0.15 -14.45 2.10
N TYR A 52 -0.66 -13.81 3.16
CA TYR A 52 -2.05 -13.97 3.57
C TYR A 52 -2.87 -12.71 3.28
N LEU A 53 -3.80 -12.79 2.33
CA LEU A 53 -4.76 -11.72 2.05
C LEU A 53 -5.94 -11.78 3.02
N LEU A 54 -6.19 -10.70 3.76
CA LEU A 54 -7.29 -10.62 4.72
C LEU A 54 -8.62 -10.36 4.03
N ASN A 55 -9.65 -11.13 4.39
CA ASN A 55 -11.03 -10.83 4.04
C ASN A 55 -11.63 -9.87 5.07
N VAL A 56 -11.52 -8.57 4.81
CA VAL A 56 -11.99 -7.51 5.72
C VAL A 56 -13.51 -7.56 5.91
N GLN A 57 -14.26 -7.94 4.87
CA GLN A 57 -15.72 -8.04 4.94
C GLN A 57 -16.17 -9.12 5.94
N ALA A 58 -15.40 -10.19 6.09
CA ALA A 58 -15.69 -11.28 7.01
C ALA A 58 -15.30 -10.97 8.47
N LEU A 59 -14.30 -10.11 8.70
CA LEU A 59 -13.77 -9.83 10.05
C LEU A 59 -14.72 -8.97 10.90
N GLY A 60 -15.50 -8.09 10.28
CA GLY A 60 -16.57 -7.33 10.94
C GLY A 60 -16.15 -6.27 11.97
N SER A 61 -14.90 -6.27 12.44
CA SER A 61 -14.35 -5.24 13.35
C SER A 61 -12.83 -5.04 13.20
N VAL A 62 -12.34 -3.90 13.68
CA VAL A 62 -10.90 -3.58 13.71
C VAL A 62 -10.14 -4.47 14.71
N ASP A 63 -10.77 -4.82 15.83
CA ASP A 63 -10.16 -5.72 16.81
C ASP A 63 -9.95 -7.12 16.23
N ALA A 64 -10.96 -7.66 15.52
CA ALA A 64 -10.85 -8.95 14.84
C ALA A 64 -9.75 -8.93 13.77
N MET A 65 -9.60 -7.81 13.05
CA MET A 65 -8.51 -7.61 12.10
C MET A 65 -7.13 -7.60 12.79
N THR A 66 -7.02 -6.95 13.95
CA THR A 66 -5.77 -6.90 14.73
C THR A 66 -5.35 -8.29 15.19
N GLU A 67 -6.29 -9.09 15.69
CA GLU A 67 -6.00 -10.47 16.12
C GLU A 67 -5.63 -11.37 14.93
N ALA A 68 -6.34 -11.24 13.80
CA ALA A 68 -5.99 -11.97 12.58
C ALA A 68 -4.58 -11.63 12.07
N ILE A 69 -4.17 -10.36 12.14
CA ILE A 69 -2.80 -9.95 11.77
C ILE A 69 -1.77 -10.59 12.70
N LYS A 70 -1.97 -10.51 14.03
CA LYS A 70 -1.04 -11.11 15.01
C LYS A 70 -0.87 -12.61 14.78
N GLU A 71 -1.96 -13.32 14.53
CA GLU A 71 -1.93 -14.76 14.29
C GLU A 71 -1.18 -15.11 13.00
N LEU A 72 -1.43 -14.37 11.92
CA LEU A 72 -0.84 -14.66 10.61
C LEU A 72 0.62 -14.22 10.49
N LEU A 73 1.07 -13.23 11.28
CA LEU A 73 2.45 -12.77 11.27
C LEU A 73 3.47 -13.81 11.77
N VAL A 74 3.03 -14.74 12.62
CA VAL A 74 3.90 -15.78 13.20
C VAL A 74 3.83 -17.12 12.45
N LYS A 75 3.13 -17.17 11.31
CA LYS A 75 2.89 -18.37 10.48
C LYS A 75 3.64 -18.37 9.15
#